data_AF-A0A914K4H3-F1
#
_entry.id   AF-A0A914K4H3-F1
#
_cell.length_a   1.000
_cell.length_b   1.000
_cell.length_c   1.000
_cell.angle_alpha   90.00
_cell.angle_beta   90.00
_cell.angle_gamma   90.00
#
_symmetry.space_group_name_H-M   'P 1'
#
loop_
_entity.id
_entity.type
_entity.pdbx_description
1 polymer ?
#
loop_
_entity_poly.entity_id
_entity_poly.type
_entity_poly.pdbx_seq_one_letter_code
_entity_poly.pdbx_strand_id
1 'polypeptide(L)'
;MEPTDARRMVPCFDEPEFKAIWKIKVYHPKGSRAVSNAKEIVENEIDEKMPGFIFTTFDETPKMSSYLLAVVVSDFEYIEGHTKRGTRFRIWSRKEAINETKFALEGGVKVLEFYEKYFDIVFPLQKQDMMAFPDFGAGAMENWGLVTYREKALLFNEKVYQPIQKQYVATVVAHELGVCGISVSAEFHAFFSFVFRGDGKEAFPHTPDVVTTKKRMRE
;
A
#
# COMPACT_ATOMS: atom_id res chain seq x y z
N MET A 1 -0.12 4.70 12.21
CA MET A 1 0.01 4.50 13.68
C MET A 1 1.45 4.59 14.16
N GLU A 2 2.38 4.84 13.25
CA GLU A 2 3.78 5.05 13.60
C GLU A 2 3.96 6.35 14.43
N PRO A 3 4.88 6.36 15.41
CA PRO A 3 5.69 5.22 15.87
C PRO A 3 4.99 4.37 16.94
N THR A 4 4.16 4.96 17.80
CA THR A 4 3.65 4.31 19.03
C THR A 4 2.19 4.61 19.31
N ASP A 5 1.38 4.75 18.26
CA ASP A 5 -0.05 5.09 18.39
C ASP A 5 -0.98 3.88 18.21
N ALA A 6 -0.47 2.68 17.90
CA ALA A 6 -1.33 1.49 17.79
C ALA A 6 -2.01 1.16 19.12
N ARG A 7 -1.33 1.44 20.24
CA ARG A 7 -1.88 1.33 21.60
C ARG A 7 -3.14 2.17 21.86
N ARG A 8 -3.40 3.20 21.05
CA ARG A 8 -4.62 4.02 21.15
C ARG A 8 -5.83 3.36 20.51
N MET A 9 -5.61 2.46 19.54
CA MET A 9 -6.67 1.71 18.89
C MET A 9 -6.94 0.39 19.61
N VAL A 10 -5.90 -0.35 19.96
CA VAL A 10 -6.00 -1.67 20.61
C VAL A 10 -4.91 -1.83 21.67
N PRO A 11 -5.21 -2.38 22.86
CA PRO A 11 -4.19 -2.73 23.84
C PRO A 11 -3.22 -3.76 23.26
N CYS A 12 -1.94 -3.41 23.13
CA CYS A 12 -0.91 -4.27 22.55
C CYS A 12 0.50 -3.91 23.06
N PHE A 13 1.46 -4.81 22.82
CA PHE A 13 2.89 -4.54 22.99
C PHE A 13 3.37 -3.68 21.81
N ASP A 14 3.24 -2.37 21.97
CA ASP A 14 3.41 -1.39 20.90
C ASP A 14 4.88 -0.95 20.75
N GLU A 15 5.73 -1.93 20.46
CA GLU A 15 7.14 -1.76 20.06
C GLU A 15 7.43 -2.61 18.80
N PRO A 16 8.26 -2.13 17.86
CA PRO A 16 8.45 -2.78 16.56
C PRO A 16 8.94 -4.24 16.62
N GLU A 17 9.66 -4.62 17.67
CA GLU A 17 10.21 -5.96 17.86
C GLU A 17 9.12 -7.02 18.15
N PHE A 18 8.00 -6.62 18.76
CA PHE A 18 6.90 -7.52 19.11
C PHE A 18 5.95 -7.74 17.92
N LYS A 19 6.45 -8.41 16.89
CA LYS A 19 5.66 -8.75 15.70
C LYS A 19 4.62 -9.84 15.99
N ALA A 20 3.40 -9.66 15.48
CA ALA A 20 2.29 -10.58 15.65
C ALA A 20 1.51 -10.80 14.34
N ILE A 21 0.69 -11.85 14.33
CA ILE A 21 -0.32 -12.11 13.28
C ILE A 21 -1.63 -11.48 13.74
N TRP A 22 -2.26 -10.67 12.88
CA TRP A 22 -3.49 -9.96 13.20
C TRP A 22 -4.66 -10.60 12.45
N LYS A 23 -5.74 -10.88 13.19
CA LYS A 23 -7.04 -11.31 12.63
C LYS A 23 -8.04 -10.20 12.88
N ILE A 24 -8.56 -9.62 11.82
CA ILE A 24 -9.29 -8.35 11.89
C ILE A 24 -10.74 -8.59 11.45
N LYS A 25 -11.67 -8.17 12.30
CA LYS A 25 -13.10 -8.14 12.01
C LYS A 25 -13.61 -6.75 12.36
N VAL A 26 -14.21 -6.08 11.39
CA VAL A 26 -14.66 -4.69 11.53
C VAL A 26 -16.17 -4.64 11.38
N TYR A 27 -16.84 -4.12 12.41
CA TYR A 27 -18.25 -3.77 12.33
C TYR A 27 -18.37 -2.31 11.86
N HIS A 28 -19.15 -2.07 10.82
CA HIS A 28 -19.29 -0.76 10.20
C HIS A 28 -20.73 -0.49 9.73
N PRO A 29 -21.15 0.79 9.61
CA PRO A 29 -22.51 1.12 9.17
C PRO A 29 -22.82 0.61 7.76
N LYS A 30 -24.07 0.20 7.53
CA LYS A 30 -24.54 -0.16 6.17
C LYS A 30 -24.29 0.99 5.19
N GLY A 31 -23.75 0.67 4.02
CA GLY A 31 -23.41 1.66 2.98
C GLY A 31 -21.97 2.18 3.05
N SER A 32 -21.23 1.88 4.12
CA SER A 32 -19.78 2.09 4.18
C SER A 32 -19.02 0.82 3.78
N ARG A 33 -17.73 0.96 3.47
CA ARG A 33 -16.79 -0.13 3.19
C ARG A 33 -15.68 -0.13 4.22
N ALA A 34 -15.32 -1.30 4.71
CA ALA A 34 -14.14 -1.50 5.55
C ALA A 34 -12.98 -2.04 4.72
N VAL A 35 -11.79 -1.47 4.90
CA VAL A 35 -10.54 -1.92 4.27
C VAL A 35 -9.49 -2.07 5.35
N SER A 36 -8.68 -3.13 5.28
CA SER A 36 -7.58 -3.37 6.22
C SER A 36 -6.37 -3.96 5.49
N ASN A 37 -5.32 -4.36 6.22
CA ASN A 37 -4.06 -4.85 5.67
C ASN A 37 -4.25 -6.08 4.75
N ALA A 38 -5.06 -7.05 5.17
CA ALA A 38 -5.29 -8.30 4.45
C ALA A 38 -6.52 -8.23 3.53
N LYS A 39 -6.69 -9.28 2.70
CA LYS A 39 -7.84 -9.42 1.79
C LYS A 39 -9.12 -9.72 2.58
N GLU A 40 -10.26 -9.25 2.08
CA GLU A 40 -11.56 -9.55 2.66
C GLU A 40 -11.91 -11.03 2.39
N ILE A 41 -12.28 -11.78 3.42
CA ILE A 41 -12.82 -13.16 3.30
C ILE A 41 -14.35 -13.11 3.21
N VAL A 42 -14.95 -12.28 4.06
CA VAL A 42 -16.40 -12.10 4.17
C VAL A 42 -16.68 -10.60 4.15
N GLU A 43 -17.56 -10.15 3.27
CA GLU A 43 -17.88 -8.73 3.09
C GLU A 43 -19.36 -8.48 3.35
N ASN A 44 -19.66 -7.43 4.12
CA ASN A 44 -21.01 -6.89 4.34
C ASN A 44 -22.04 -7.86 4.94
N GLU A 45 -21.62 -8.81 5.79
CA GLU A 45 -22.55 -9.69 6.50
C GLU A 45 -23.32 -8.92 7.58
N ILE A 46 -24.61 -9.25 7.72
CA ILE A 46 -25.49 -8.62 8.70
C ILE A 46 -25.40 -9.40 10.01
N ASP A 47 -25.14 -8.70 11.11
CA ASP A 47 -25.32 -9.26 12.44
C ASP A 47 -26.74 -8.91 12.92
N GLU A 48 -27.59 -9.92 13.11
CA GLU A 48 -28.97 -9.76 13.59
C GLU A 48 -29.02 -9.03 14.95
N LYS A 49 -27.94 -9.07 15.72
CA LYS A 49 -27.83 -8.42 17.03
C LYS A 49 -27.49 -6.93 16.95
N MET A 50 -27.01 -6.44 15.80
CA MET A 50 -26.72 -5.01 15.56
C MET A 50 -27.44 -4.48 14.32
N PRO A 51 -28.73 -4.10 14.44
CA PRO A 51 -29.48 -3.50 13.36
C PRO A 51 -28.79 -2.25 12.82
N GLY A 52 -28.59 -2.18 11.49
CA GLY A 52 -27.96 -1.04 10.82
C GLY A 52 -26.44 -1.16 10.65
N PHE A 53 -25.81 -2.14 11.28
CA PHE A 53 -24.40 -2.48 11.06
C PHE A 53 -24.26 -3.73 10.21
N ILE A 54 -23.12 -3.82 9.57
CA ILE A 54 -22.60 -4.99 8.86
C ILE A 54 -21.18 -5.23 9.35
N PHE A 55 -20.63 -6.42 9.11
CA PHE A 55 -19.23 -6.67 9.38
C PHE A 55 -18.49 -7.21 8.16
N THR A 56 -17.21 -6.85 8.11
CA THR A 56 -16.25 -7.39 7.15
C THR A 56 -15.15 -8.11 7.92
N THR A 57 -14.86 -9.34 7.51
CA THR A 57 -13.80 -10.17 8.10
C THR A 57 -12.65 -10.29 7.10
N PHE A 58 -11.44 -10.00 7.56
CA PHE A 58 -10.23 -10.05 6.75
C PHE A 58 -9.43 -11.31 7.06
N ASP A 59 -8.61 -11.71 6.09
CA ASP A 59 -7.64 -12.79 6.26
C ASP A 59 -6.57 -12.44 7.29
N GLU A 60 -5.84 -13.44 7.76
CA GLU A 60 -4.77 -13.21 8.72
C GLU A 60 -3.58 -12.50 8.07
N THR A 61 -3.02 -11.50 8.76
CA THR A 61 -1.84 -10.80 8.25
C THR A 61 -0.60 -11.68 8.37
N PRO A 62 0.44 -11.47 7.55
CA PRO A 62 1.78 -11.95 7.90
C PRO A 62 2.22 -11.41 9.26
N LYS A 63 3.24 -12.03 9.84
CA LYS A 63 3.84 -11.57 11.11
C LYS A 63 4.44 -10.17 10.91
N MET A 64 3.79 -9.15 11.48
CA MET A 64 4.14 -7.74 11.30
C MET A 64 4.08 -6.97 12.63
N SER A 65 4.75 -5.81 12.67
CA SER A 65 4.78 -4.92 13.83
C SER A 65 3.44 -4.18 14.01
N SER A 66 3.11 -3.77 15.25
CA SER A 66 1.85 -3.09 15.59
C SER A 66 1.59 -1.82 14.78
N TYR A 67 2.63 -1.02 14.51
CA TYR A 67 2.50 0.27 13.83
C TYR A 67 2.01 0.17 12.37
N LEU A 68 2.18 -1.00 11.73
CA LEU A 68 1.75 -1.28 10.36
C LEU A 68 0.26 -1.63 10.27
N LEU A 69 -0.39 -1.91 11.40
CA LEU A 69 -1.82 -2.18 11.46
C LEU A 69 -2.61 -0.97 10.94
N ALA A 70 -3.54 -1.22 10.02
CA ALA A 70 -4.41 -0.21 9.45
C ALA A 70 -5.82 -0.75 9.23
N VAL A 71 -6.80 0.08 9.58
CA VAL A 71 -8.22 -0.16 9.32
C VAL A 71 -8.81 1.17 8.88
N VAL A 72 -9.54 1.16 7.77
CA VAL A 72 -10.29 2.31 7.28
C VAL A 72 -11.74 1.90 7.05
N VAL A 73 -12.67 2.74 7.51
CA VAL A 73 -14.08 2.65 7.17
C VAL A 73 -14.46 3.94 6.46
N SER A 74 -14.89 3.83 5.19
CA SER A 74 -15.25 5.00 4.38
C SER A 74 -16.29 4.64 3.32
N ASP A 75 -16.81 5.66 2.65
CA ASP A 75 -17.69 5.56 1.47
C ASP A 75 -16.91 5.71 0.15
N PHE A 76 -15.59 5.52 0.20
CA PHE A 76 -14.71 5.72 -0.96
C PHE A 76 -14.99 4.72 -2.08
N GLU A 77 -14.80 5.21 -3.31
CA GLU A 77 -14.79 4.39 -4.51
C GLU A 77 -13.36 4.00 -4.86
N TYR A 78 -13.20 2.95 -5.66
CA TYR A 78 -11.90 2.46 -6.07
C TYR A 78 -11.85 2.07 -7.54
N ILE A 79 -10.65 2.15 -8.11
CA ILE A 79 -10.31 1.46 -9.35
C ILE A 79 -9.37 0.30 -9.04
N GLU A 80 -9.47 -0.77 -9.82
CA GLU A 80 -8.75 -2.01 -9.60
C GLU A 80 -7.92 -2.40 -10.84
N GLY A 81 -6.75 -2.96 -10.59
CA GLY A 81 -5.89 -3.61 -11.55
C GLY A 81 -5.26 -4.86 -10.92
N HIS A 82 -4.55 -5.64 -11.73
CA HIS A 82 -3.83 -6.83 -11.27
C HIS A 82 -2.42 -6.81 -11.82
N THR A 83 -1.45 -7.27 -11.03
CA THR A 83 -0.12 -7.58 -11.53
C THR A 83 -0.15 -8.87 -12.36
N LYS A 84 0.87 -9.11 -13.17
CA LYS A 84 1.07 -10.38 -13.90
C LYS A 84 1.07 -11.62 -13.01
N ARG A 85 1.46 -11.47 -11.74
CA ARG A 85 1.48 -12.55 -10.74
C ARG A 85 0.16 -12.70 -9.98
N GLY A 86 -0.84 -11.89 -10.28
CA GLY A 86 -2.20 -12.01 -9.74
C GLY A 86 -2.46 -11.21 -8.46
N THR A 87 -1.53 -10.37 -8.02
CA THR A 87 -1.75 -9.48 -6.87
C THR A 87 -2.79 -8.43 -7.24
N ARG A 88 -3.86 -8.34 -6.46
CA ARG A 88 -4.94 -7.35 -6.64
C ARG A 88 -4.46 -5.99 -6.18
N PHE A 89 -4.53 -4.99 -7.04
CA PHE A 89 -4.07 -3.63 -6.75
C PHE A 89 -5.23 -2.66 -6.86
N ARG A 90 -5.51 -1.87 -5.83
CA ARG A 90 -6.57 -0.84 -5.90
C ARG A 90 -6.10 0.52 -5.45
N ILE A 91 -6.65 1.54 -6.08
CA ILE A 91 -6.54 2.92 -5.63
C ILE A 91 -7.91 3.39 -5.17
N TRP A 92 -7.97 3.87 -3.92
CA TRP A 92 -9.18 4.36 -3.27
C TRP A 92 -9.15 5.87 -3.14
N SER A 93 -10.27 6.52 -3.42
CA SER A 93 -10.43 7.96 -3.21
C SER A 93 -11.89 8.33 -2.96
N ARG A 94 -12.13 9.58 -2.58
CA ARG A 94 -13.45 10.18 -2.69
C ARG A 94 -13.99 10.08 -4.12
N LYS A 95 -15.30 9.98 -4.26
CA LYS A 95 -16.00 9.78 -5.53
C LYS A 95 -15.66 10.84 -6.57
N GLU A 96 -15.52 12.09 -6.15
CA GLU A 96 -15.25 13.25 -7.00
C GLU A 96 -13.86 13.18 -7.64
N ALA A 97 -12.93 12.47 -7.00
CA ALA A 97 -11.53 12.40 -7.39
C ALA A 97 -11.12 11.07 -8.04
N ILE A 98 -12.07 10.14 -8.23
CA ILE A 98 -11.79 8.80 -8.77
C ILE A 98 -11.12 8.84 -10.14
N ASN A 99 -11.42 9.85 -10.96
CA ASN A 99 -10.82 10.00 -12.29
C ASN A 99 -9.32 10.35 -12.25
N GLU A 100 -8.82 10.85 -11.11
CA GLU A 100 -7.41 11.24 -10.92
C GLU A 100 -6.53 10.09 -10.42
N THR A 101 -7.13 8.91 -10.19
CA THR A 101 -6.43 7.74 -9.62
C THR A 101 -5.73 6.87 -10.67
N LYS A 102 -6.08 7.02 -11.95
CA LYS A 102 -5.61 6.14 -13.05
C LYS A 102 -4.09 6.08 -13.17
N PHE A 103 -3.44 7.24 -13.06
CA PHE A 103 -1.97 7.32 -13.15
C PHE A 103 -1.30 6.54 -12.02
N ALA A 104 -1.82 6.63 -10.80
CA ALA A 104 -1.29 5.90 -9.65
C ALA A 104 -1.53 4.38 -9.78
N LEU A 105 -2.68 3.95 -10.34
CA LEU A 105 -2.93 2.52 -10.57
C LEU A 105 -1.93 1.93 -11.58
N GLU A 106 -1.79 2.56 -12.75
CA GLU A 106 -0.89 2.08 -13.80
C GLU A 106 0.58 2.14 -13.35
N GLY A 107 0.96 3.23 -12.67
CA GLY A 107 2.30 3.39 -12.10
C GLY A 107 2.58 2.34 -11.03
N GLY A 108 1.68 2.19 -10.06
CA GLY A 108 1.83 1.29 -8.92
C GLY A 108 1.95 -0.18 -9.34
N VAL A 109 1.13 -0.64 -10.29
CA VAL A 109 1.25 -2.01 -10.84
C VAL A 109 2.62 -2.22 -11.50
N LYS A 110 3.08 -1.27 -12.33
CA LYS A 110 4.40 -1.37 -12.98
C LYS A 110 5.55 -1.35 -11.98
N VAL A 111 5.47 -0.51 -10.95
CA VAL A 111 6.48 -0.44 -9.88
C VAL A 111 6.53 -1.76 -9.12
N LEU A 112 5.37 -2.31 -8.75
CA LEU A 112 5.32 -3.55 -7.99
C LEU A 112 5.92 -4.71 -8.80
N GLU A 113 5.54 -4.86 -10.07
CA GLU A 113 6.14 -5.86 -10.97
C GLU A 113 7.64 -5.67 -11.18
N PHE A 114 8.10 -4.41 -11.23
CA PHE A 114 9.51 -4.10 -11.31
C PHE A 114 10.25 -4.57 -10.06
N TYR A 115 9.74 -4.29 -8.86
CA TYR A 115 10.37 -4.72 -7.61
C TYR A 115 10.37 -6.24 -7.47
N GLU A 116 9.29 -6.92 -7.82
CA GLU A 116 9.26 -8.39 -7.81
C GLU A 116 10.35 -8.99 -8.72
N LYS A 117 10.57 -8.39 -9.90
CA LYS A 117 11.62 -8.82 -10.82
C LYS A 117 13.02 -8.44 -10.35
N TYR A 118 13.21 -7.22 -9.84
CA TYR A 118 14.51 -6.69 -9.44
C TYR A 118 15.07 -7.44 -8.24
N PHE A 119 14.23 -7.68 -7.23
CA PHE A 119 14.65 -8.35 -6.00
C PHE A 119 14.50 -9.87 -6.06
N ASP A 120 13.86 -10.40 -7.11
CA ASP A 120 13.58 -11.83 -7.29
C ASP A 120 12.79 -12.41 -6.10
N ILE A 121 11.88 -11.61 -5.56
CA ILE A 121 11.02 -11.92 -4.41
C ILE A 121 9.58 -11.59 -4.80
N VAL A 122 8.68 -12.55 -4.60
CA VAL A 122 7.25 -12.35 -4.87
C VAL A 122 6.65 -11.48 -3.76
N PHE A 123 5.77 -10.56 -4.14
CA PHE A 123 5.07 -9.74 -3.15
C PHE A 123 4.25 -10.64 -2.21
N PRO A 124 4.45 -10.55 -0.88
CA PRO A 124 3.95 -11.56 0.05
C PRO A 124 2.43 -11.49 0.28
N LEU A 125 1.79 -10.38 -0.06
CA LEU A 125 0.35 -10.18 0.15
C LEU A 125 -0.43 -10.42 -1.13
N GLN A 126 -1.65 -10.93 -0.99
CA GLN A 126 -2.57 -11.14 -2.13
C GLN A 126 -3.15 -9.84 -2.70
N LYS A 127 -3.05 -8.74 -1.94
CA LYS A 127 -3.56 -7.43 -2.34
C LYS A 127 -2.68 -6.28 -1.85
N GLN A 128 -2.72 -5.18 -2.61
CA GLN A 128 -2.18 -3.89 -2.23
C GLN A 128 -3.23 -2.80 -2.51
N ASP A 129 -3.70 -2.15 -1.45
CA ASP A 129 -4.58 -0.99 -1.53
C ASP A 129 -3.76 0.29 -1.28
N MET A 130 -4.08 1.34 -2.01
CA MET A 130 -3.56 2.69 -1.80
C MET A 130 -4.71 3.66 -1.66
N MET A 131 -4.78 4.40 -0.56
CA MET A 131 -5.94 5.23 -0.25
C MET A 131 -5.56 6.70 -0.09
N ALA A 132 -6.21 7.57 -0.85
CA ALA A 132 -6.01 9.02 -0.78
C ALA A 132 -6.97 9.67 0.22
N PHE A 133 -6.43 10.34 1.23
CA PHE A 133 -7.17 11.12 2.22
C PHE A 133 -7.03 12.64 1.99
N PRO A 134 -8.13 13.40 2.12
CA PRO A 134 -8.10 14.87 1.99
C PRO A 134 -7.33 15.52 3.14
N ASP A 135 -7.48 14.99 4.35
CA ASP A 135 -6.75 15.41 5.54
C ASP A 135 -5.87 14.26 6.04
N PHE A 136 -4.56 14.40 5.82
CA PHE A 136 -3.55 13.44 6.25
C PHE A 136 -2.33 14.23 6.70
N GLY A 137 -1.96 14.06 7.97
CA GLY A 137 -0.88 14.82 8.60
C GLY A 137 0.51 14.48 8.02
N ALA A 138 0.71 13.22 7.62
CA ALA A 138 1.90 12.76 6.91
C ALA A 138 1.74 12.90 5.39
N GLY A 139 2.80 12.66 4.63
CA GLY A 139 2.74 12.60 3.16
C GLY A 139 2.10 11.30 2.66
N ALA A 140 2.61 10.18 3.17
CA ALA A 140 2.10 8.84 3.00
C ALA A 140 2.51 7.98 4.23
N MET A 141 2.01 6.74 4.30
CA MET A 141 2.32 5.79 5.36
C MET A 141 2.23 4.37 4.82
N GLU A 142 3.31 3.61 4.98
CA GLU A 142 3.59 2.30 4.37
C GLU A 142 2.84 1.12 5.02
N ASN A 143 1.62 1.34 5.50
CA ASN A 143 0.83 0.29 6.12
C ASN A 143 0.67 -0.90 5.16
N TRP A 144 1.12 -2.08 5.58
CA TRP A 144 1.22 -3.26 4.72
C TRP A 144 -0.12 -3.62 4.10
N GLY A 145 -0.18 -3.65 2.76
CA GLY A 145 -1.41 -3.94 2.01
C GLY A 145 -2.46 -2.82 2.04
N LEU A 146 -2.29 -1.74 2.79
CA LEU A 146 -3.18 -0.58 2.80
C LEU A 146 -2.40 0.71 3.02
N VAL A 147 -1.67 1.16 2.00
CA VAL A 147 -0.87 2.38 2.10
C VAL A 147 -1.80 3.60 2.06
N THR A 148 -1.62 4.52 3.00
CA THR A 148 -2.44 5.73 3.08
C THR A 148 -1.64 6.94 2.62
N TYR A 149 -2.25 7.79 1.80
CA TYR A 149 -1.61 8.95 1.20
C TYR A 149 -2.42 10.20 1.49
N ARG A 150 -1.75 11.35 1.50
CA ARG A 150 -2.42 12.61 1.24
C ARG A 150 -2.82 12.68 -0.24
N GLU A 151 -3.97 13.27 -0.55
CA GLU A 151 -4.47 13.38 -1.95
C GLU A 151 -3.41 13.88 -2.94
N LYS A 152 -2.64 14.91 -2.59
CA LYS A 152 -1.57 15.46 -3.46
C LYS A 152 -0.46 14.45 -3.79
N ALA A 153 -0.25 13.44 -2.96
CA ALA A 153 0.80 12.44 -3.14
C ALA A 153 0.36 11.23 -3.98
N LEU A 154 -0.95 11.08 -4.24
CA LEU A 154 -1.49 9.93 -4.98
C LEU A 154 -2.30 10.32 -6.22
N LEU A 155 -3.07 11.41 -6.15
CA LEU A 155 -3.97 11.82 -7.22
C LEU A 155 -3.23 12.68 -8.25
N PHE A 156 -3.49 12.41 -9.53
CA PHE A 156 -2.91 13.17 -10.62
C PHE A 156 -3.91 13.40 -11.77
N ASN A 157 -3.97 14.65 -12.22
CA ASN A 157 -4.79 15.13 -13.32
C ASN A 157 -3.93 16.00 -14.25
N GLU A 158 -3.68 15.51 -15.46
CA GLU A 158 -2.80 16.15 -16.44
C GLU A 158 -3.30 17.53 -16.91
N LYS A 159 -4.61 17.80 -16.80
CA LYS A 159 -5.19 19.10 -17.19
C LYS A 159 -5.00 20.19 -16.13
N VAL A 160 -4.76 19.79 -14.89
CA VAL A 160 -4.74 20.69 -13.72
C VAL A 160 -3.34 20.84 -13.17
N TYR A 161 -2.56 19.76 -13.14
CA TYR A 161 -1.28 19.72 -12.45
C TYR A 161 -0.09 19.77 -13.41
N GLN A 162 1.00 20.36 -12.91
CA GLN A 162 2.26 20.48 -13.65
C GLN A 162 3.02 19.14 -13.71
N PRO A 163 3.92 18.94 -14.69
CA PRO A 163 4.74 17.72 -14.79
C PRO A 163 5.54 17.38 -13.54
N ILE A 164 5.97 18.39 -12.76
CA ILE A 164 6.66 18.19 -11.49
C ILE A 164 5.80 17.42 -10.48
N GLN A 165 4.47 17.62 -10.50
CA GLN A 165 3.53 16.89 -9.64
C GLN A 165 3.43 15.43 -10.07
N LYS A 166 3.45 15.16 -11.38
CA LYS A 166 3.45 13.80 -11.93
C LYS A 166 4.66 13.01 -11.42
N GLN A 167 5.83 13.64 -11.46
CA GLN A 167 7.07 13.07 -10.93
C GLN A 167 6.99 12.86 -9.41
N TYR A 168 6.43 13.82 -8.67
CA TYR A 168 6.26 13.70 -7.23
C TYR A 168 5.37 12.50 -6.86
N VAL A 169 4.18 12.38 -7.46
CA VAL A 169 3.27 11.25 -7.24
C VAL A 169 3.96 9.92 -7.55
N ALA A 170 4.65 9.83 -8.69
CA ALA A 170 5.37 8.61 -9.05
C ALA A 170 6.48 8.25 -8.04
N THR A 171 7.21 9.25 -7.55
CA THR A 171 8.29 9.06 -6.58
C THR A 171 7.75 8.56 -5.24
N VAL A 172 6.64 9.13 -4.77
CA VAL A 172 6.02 8.75 -3.50
C VAL A 172 5.39 7.36 -3.60
N VAL A 173 4.64 7.06 -4.67
CA VAL A 173 4.11 5.70 -4.91
C VAL A 173 5.23 4.66 -4.94
N ALA A 174 6.36 4.97 -5.57
CA ALA A 174 7.50 4.07 -5.60
C ALA A 174 8.16 3.90 -4.23
N HIS A 175 8.30 4.98 -3.47
CA HIS A 175 8.82 4.94 -2.11
C HIS A 175 8.00 3.98 -1.24
N GLU A 176 6.69 4.19 -1.17
CA GLU A 176 5.82 3.38 -0.31
C GLU A 176 5.78 1.90 -0.74
N LEU A 177 5.80 1.62 -2.05
CA LEU A 177 5.85 0.24 -2.54
C LEU A 177 7.18 -0.44 -2.24
N GLY A 178 8.30 0.29 -2.31
CA GLY A 178 9.60 -0.22 -1.92
C GLY A 178 9.61 -0.64 -0.45
N VAL A 179 9.04 0.21 0.41
CA VAL A 179 8.94 -0.06 1.86
C VAL A 179 7.96 -1.21 2.16
N CYS A 180 6.83 -1.29 1.44
CA CYS A 180 5.82 -2.34 1.63
C CYS A 180 6.27 -3.72 1.14
N GLY A 181 6.91 -3.82 -0.03
CA GLY A 181 7.32 -5.10 -0.60
C GLY A 181 8.54 -5.68 0.10
N ILE A 182 9.41 -4.83 0.62
CA ILE A 182 10.77 -5.18 1.02
C ILE A 182 11.19 -4.27 2.16
N SER A 183 10.68 -4.55 3.36
CA SER A 183 11.45 -4.10 4.53
C SER A 183 12.86 -4.70 4.39
N VAL A 184 13.84 -3.81 4.24
CA VAL A 184 15.30 -4.02 4.09
C VAL A 184 15.82 -4.10 2.63
N SER A 185 16.07 -2.97 1.98
CA SER A 185 17.43 -2.55 1.54
C SER A 185 17.41 -1.28 0.68
N ALA A 186 18.46 -0.48 0.83
CA ALA A 186 18.60 0.87 0.30
C ALA A 186 18.98 0.86 -1.18
N GLU A 187 18.05 1.08 -2.11
CA GLU A 187 18.40 1.33 -3.52
C GLU A 187 17.30 2.12 -4.25
N PHE A 188 17.19 3.41 -3.91
CA PHE A 188 16.20 4.34 -4.46
C PHE A 188 16.60 4.94 -5.82
N HIS A 189 17.89 4.86 -6.20
CA HIS A 189 18.43 5.59 -7.36
C HIS A 189 18.21 4.89 -8.72
N ALA A 190 18.06 3.56 -8.74
CA ALA A 190 17.89 2.80 -9.98
C ALA A 190 16.50 2.98 -10.63
N PHE A 191 15.48 3.22 -9.80
CA PHE A 191 14.09 3.36 -10.24
C PHE A 191 13.84 4.59 -11.13
N PHE A 192 14.49 5.72 -10.80
CA PHE A 192 14.26 7.00 -11.49
C PHE A 192 14.68 6.96 -12.97
N SER A 193 15.74 6.22 -13.30
CA SER A 193 16.25 6.10 -14.66
C SER A 193 15.44 5.12 -15.52
N PHE A 194 14.86 4.07 -14.93
CA PHE A 194 14.18 3.01 -15.66
C PHE A 194 12.76 3.39 -16.10
N VAL A 195 11.97 4.03 -15.24
CA VAL A 195 10.54 4.27 -15.51
C VAL A 195 10.29 5.52 -16.35
N PHE A 196 11.12 6.56 -16.24
CA PHE A 196 10.81 7.88 -16.80
C PHE A 196 11.68 8.33 -17.96
N ARG A 197 12.72 7.56 -18.33
CA ARG A 197 13.61 7.92 -19.44
C ARG A 197 13.31 7.21 -20.77
N GLY A 198 12.38 6.27 -20.83
CA GLY A 198 11.93 5.63 -22.08
C GLY A 198 12.97 4.77 -22.81
N ASP A 199 14.25 4.88 -22.46
CA ASP A 199 15.32 4.10 -23.03
C ASP A 199 15.50 2.81 -22.22
N GLY A 200 15.07 1.69 -22.79
CA GLY A 200 15.24 0.33 -22.24
C GLY A 200 16.70 -0.14 -22.19
N LYS A 201 17.64 0.73 -21.81
CA LYS A 201 19.04 0.41 -21.60
C LYS A 201 19.36 0.52 -20.12
N GLU A 202 19.78 -0.61 -19.56
CA GLU A 202 20.35 -0.72 -18.22
C GLU A 202 21.56 0.21 -18.12
N ALA A 203 21.40 1.34 -17.44
CA ALA A 203 22.51 2.21 -17.08
C ALA A 203 22.96 1.86 -15.65
N PHE A 204 23.75 0.80 -15.51
CA PHE A 204 24.43 0.46 -14.26
C PHE A 204 25.79 1.18 -14.19
N PRO A 205 26.10 1.96 -13.15
CA PRO A 205 27.45 2.03 -12.63
C PRO A 205 27.69 0.77 -11.77
N HIS A 206 28.77 0.04 -12.06
CA HIS A 206 29.18 -1.11 -11.27
C HIS A 206 29.46 -0.70 -9.81
N THR A 207 28.60 -1.09 -8.87
CA THR A 207 28.94 -1.20 -7.45
C THR A 207 28.73 -2.63 -6.97
N PRO A 208 29.66 -3.21 -6.19
CA PRO A 208 29.62 -4.60 -5.76
C PRO A 208 28.59 -4.79 -4.62
N ASP A 209 28.20 -6.05 -4.43
CA ASP A 209 27.48 -6.60 -3.27
C ASP A 209 25.94 -6.76 -3.33
N VAL A 210 25.46 -7.31 -4.45
CA VAL A 210 24.14 -7.99 -4.54
C VAL A 210 24.11 -9.32 -3.74
N VAL A 211 25.27 -9.86 -3.37
CA VAL A 211 25.41 -11.21 -2.77
C VAL A 211 25.06 -11.22 -1.28
N THR A 212 25.28 -10.13 -0.56
CA THR A 212 25.18 -10.10 0.91
C THR A 212 23.73 -10.01 1.39
N THR A 213 22.83 -9.40 0.61
CA THR A 213 21.42 -9.22 0.96
C THR A 213 20.62 -10.53 0.82
N LYS A 214 20.98 -11.41 -0.13
CA LYS A 214 20.32 -12.71 -0.34
C LYS A 214 20.43 -13.67 0.86
N LYS A 215 21.44 -13.49 1.72
CA LYS A 215 21.67 -14.38 2.87
C LYS A 215 20.80 -14.01 4.08
N ARG A 216 20.38 -12.75 4.20
CA ARG A 216 19.66 -12.23 5.39
C ARG A 216 18.14 -12.42 5.34
N MET A 217 17.59 -12.78 4.18
CA MET A 217 16.15 -13.08 4.01
C MET A 217 15.83 -14.58 4.06
N ARG A 218 16.84 -15.45 4.22
CA ARG A 218 16.67 -16.92 4.31
C ARG A 218 16.75 -17.47 5.74
N GLU A 219 16.90 -16.60 6.74
CA GLU A 219 16.85 -16.92 8.18
C GLU A 219 15.67 -16.18 8.82
#